data_AF-A0ABD1QSQ5-F1
#
_entry.id   AF-A0ABD1QSQ5-F1
#
_cell.length_a   1.000
_cell.length_b   1.000
_cell.length_c   1.000
_cell.angle_alpha   90.00
_cell.angle_beta   90.00
_cell.angle_gamma   90.00
#
_symmetry.space_group_name_H-M   'P 1'
#
loop_
_entity.id
_entity.type
_entity.pdbx_description
1 polymer ?
#
loop_
_entity_poly.entity_id
_entity_poly.type
_entity_poly.pdbx_seq_one_letter_code
_entity_poly.pdbx_strand_id
1 'polypeptide(L)'
;MVRHSQKEHGNQWRALADELGKHSWHVKDTWRRIKLPNIKKGHWSQEEYQGLFDLVNSDLQEKVFEEKRSKHGMLRDNICWTAISDKLSTRNQANCCLKCYGQLTSPMVAEGTWADVDDYRLLSVLFNLDSRCIEDVDWDNLLDDRSGDVCRKRWNQMVLHIGKHGNKSFAEQVEVLAQRYCPHLLEAREAWDSKPRVQ
;
A
#
# COMPACT_ATOMS: atom_id res chain seq x y z
N MET A 1 -9.09 -18.81 24.47
CA MET A 1 -10.46 -19.13 24.02
C MET A 1 -10.60 -19.04 22.50
N VAL A 2 -10.78 -17.88 21.86
CA VAL A 2 -11.01 -17.81 20.39
C VAL A 2 -9.87 -18.43 19.56
N ARG A 3 -8.59 -18.16 19.88
CA ARG A 3 -7.44 -18.80 19.20
C ARG A 3 -7.39 -20.32 19.37
N HIS A 4 -7.75 -20.80 20.55
CA HIS A 4 -7.70 -22.22 20.89
C HIS A 4 -8.82 -22.98 20.19
N SER A 5 -10.05 -22.46 20.26
CA SER A 5 -11.20 -23.01 19.54
C SER A 5 -10.98 -23.01 18.01
N GLN A 6 -10.35 -21.98 17.45
CA GLN A 6 -9.98 -22.00 16.03
C GLN A 6 -8.99 -23.12 15.69
N LYS A 7 -8.03 -23.41 16.58
CA LYS A 7 -7.05 -24.49 16.39
C LYS A 7 -7.71 -25.87 16.44
N GLU A 8 -8.71 -26.07 17.29
CA GLU A 8 -9.36 -27.36 17.51
C GLU A 8 -10.54 -27.62 16.55
N HIS A 9 -11.31 -26.59 16.22
CA HIS A 9 -12.57 -26.71 15.48
C HIS A 9 -12.62 -25.89 14.18
N GLY A 10 -11.54 -25.18 13.84
CA GLY A 10 -11.47 -24.36 12.63
C GLY A 10 -12.41 -23.15 12.67
N ASN A 11 -13.01 -22.81 11.53
CA ASN A 11 -13.79 -21.58 11.35
C ASN A 11 -15.26 -21.71 11.79
N GLN A 12 -15.56 -22.54 12.78
CA GLN A 12 -16.92 -22.78 13.30
C GLN A 12 -17.40 -21.65 14.23
N TRP A 13 -17.39 -20.41 13.72
CA TRP A 13 -17.68 -19.21 14.51
C TRP A 13 -19.09 -19.15 15.08
N ARG A 14 -20.05 -19.87 14.51
CA ARG A 14 -21.43 -19.91 15.00
C ARG A 14 -21.52 -20.73 16.27
N ALA A 15 -20.99 -21.95 16.26
CA ALA A 15 -20.94 -22.83 17.43
C ALA A 15 -20.20 -22.18 18.60
N LEU A 16 -19.02 -21.59 18.35
CA LEU A 16 -18.28 -20.85 19.37
C LEU A 16 -19.05 -19.63 19.89
N ALA A 17 -19.85 -18.97 19.05
CA ALA A 17 -20.63 -17.82 19.49
C ALA A 17 -21.81 -18.22 20.37
N ASP A 18 -22.48 -19.31 20.03
CA ASP A 18 -23.57 -19.89 20.83
C ASP A 18 -23.06 -20.32 22.21
N GLU A 19 -21.90 -20.98 22.29
CA GLU A 19 -21.23 -21.34 23.55
C GLU A 19 -20.87 -20.12 24.42
N LEU A 20 -20.44 -19.03 23.78
CA LEU A 20 -20.04 -17.79 24.46
C LEU A 20 -21.21 -16.86 24.79
N GLY A 21 -22.44 -17.17 24.36
CA GLY A 21 -23.58 -16.26 24.45
C GLY A 21 -23.36 -14.94 23.70
N LYS A 22 -22.60 -14.97 22.59
CA LYS A 22 -22.24 -13.79 21.78
C LYS A 22 -22.75 -13.93 20.36
N HIS A 23 -22.74 -12.82 19.62
CA HIS A 23 -23.04 -12.86 18.19
C HIS A 23 -21.83 -13.35 17.38
N SER A 24 -22.05 -14.25 16.40
CA SER A 24 -20.99 -14.87 15.58
C SER A 24 -20.07 -13.88 14.88
N TRP A 25 -20.63 -12.74 14.44
CA TRP A 25 -19.83 -11.68 13.82
C TRP A 25 -18.76 -11.12 14.76
N HIS A 26 -19.05 -10.93 16.05
CA HIS A 26 -18.08 -10.43 17.03
C HIS A 26 -16.96 -11.44 17.27
N VAL A 27 -17.28 -12.74 17.27
CA VAL A 27 -16.29 -13.81 17.40
C VAL A 27 -15.35 -13.82 16.20
N LYS A 28 -15.91 -13.75 14.98
CA LYS A 28 -15.13 -13.65 13.74
C LYS A 28 -14.25 -12.40 13.69
N ASP A 29 -14.77 -11.26 14.11
CA ASP A 29 -14.00 -10.01 14.15
C ASP A 29 -12.88 -10.05 15.20
N THR A 30 -13.17 -10.61 16.37
CA THR A 30 -12.16 -10.86 17.41
C THR A 30 -11.04 -11.74 16.88
N TRP A 31 -11.38 -12.85 16.20
CA TRP A 31 -10.39 -13.70 15.54
C TRP A 31 -9.54 -12.91 14.54
N ARG A 32 -10.14 -12.13 13.63
CA ARG A 32 -9.40 -11.33 12.65
C ARG A 32 -8.39 -10.37 13.29
N ARG A 33 -8.70 -9.82 14.47
CA ARG A 33 -7.80 -8.92 15.21
C ARG A 33 -6.65 -9.65 15.90
N ILE A 34 -6.88 -10.89 16.36
CA ILE A 34 -5.92 -11.63 17.17
C ILE A 34 -5.28 -12.82 16.46
N LYS A 35 -5.64 -13.16 15.23
CA LYS A 35 -5.16 -14.41 14.58
C LYS A 35 -3.63 -14.48 14.45
N LEU A 36 -2.97 -13.34 14.25
CA LEU A 36 -1.51 -13.28 14.09
C LEU A 36 -0.82 -13.32 15.47
N PRO A 37 0.07 -14.29 15.74
CA PRO A 37 0.76 -14.39 17.02
C PRO A 37 1.74 -13.24 17.25
N ASN A 38 2.38 -12.74 16.19
CA ASN A 38 3.47 -11.75 16.23
C ASN A 38 3.01 -10.32 15.93
N ILE A 39 1.74 -9.99 16.26
CA ILE A 39 1.19 -8.68 15.93
C ILE A 39 1.92 -7.56 16.69
N LYS A 40 2.49 -6.61 15.94
CA LYS A 40 3.22 -5.45 16.47
C LYS A 40 2.26 -4.29 16.70
N LYS A 41 2.45 -3.58 17.83
CA LYS A 41 1.75 -2.34 18.16
C LYS A 41 2.69 -1.15 18.02
N GLY A 42 2.13 0.04 17.78
CA GLY A 42 2.91 1.28 17.67
C GLY A 42 3.49 1.52 16.27
N HIS A 43 4.63 2.23 16.23
CA HIS A 43 5.29 2.68 15.01
C HIS A 43 5.64 1.53 14.07
N TRP A 44 5.57 1.80 12.76
CA TRP A 44 5.95 0.86 11.71
C TRP A 44 7.45 0.94 11.46
N SER A 45 8.12 -0.20 11.42
CA SER A 45 9.53 -0.25 11.02
C SER A 45 9.67 -0.08 9.51
N GLN A 46 10.86 0.29 9.03
CA GLN A 46 11.09 0.46 7.58
C GLN A 46 10.96 -0.87 6.82
N GLU A 47 11.26 -1.98 7.48
CA GLU A 47 11.07 -3.33 6.94
C GLU A 47 9.58 -3.67 6.83
N GLU A 48 8.74 -3.24 7.79
CA GLU A 48 7.28 -3.40 7.67
C GLU A 48 6.71 -2.53 6.54
N TYR A 49 7.26 -1.33 6.34
CA TYR A 49 6.90 -0.48 5.20
C TYR A 49 7.27 -1.15 3.89
N GLN A 50 8.52 -1.58 3.75
CA GLN A 50 8.99 -2.24 2.54
C GLN A 50 8.16 -3.49 2.23
N GLY A 51 7.99 -4.38 3.22
CA GLY A 51 7.22 -5.60 3.04
C GLY A 51 5.74 -5.34 2.68
N LEU A 52 5.11 -4.29 3.22
CA LEU A 52 3.76 -3.93 2.81
C LEU A 52 3.70 -3.49 1.34
N PHE A 53 4.64 -2.63 0.92
CA PHE A 53 4.70 -2.13 -0.45
C PHE A 53 5.01 -3.25 -1.44
N ASP A 54 5.98 -4.12 -1.14
CA ASP A 54 6.33 -5.28 -1.96
C ASP A 54 5.11 -6.17 -2.19
N LEU A 55 4.39 -6.50 -1.11
CA LEU A 55 3.20 -7.36 -1.19
C LEU A 55 2.06 -6.73 -1.98
N VAL A 56 1.86 -5.41 -1.88
CA VAL A 56 0.85 -4.69 -2.67
C VAL A 56 1.26 -4.64 -4.14
N ASN A 57 2.52 -4.34 -4.44
CA ASN A 57 3.03 -4.28 -5.80
C ASN A 57 2.98 -5.66 -6.48
N SER A 58 3.34 -6.74 -5.79
CA SER A 58 3.20 -8.10 -6.31
C SER A 58 1.74 -8.47 -6.59
N ASP A 59 0.83 -8.13 -5.66
CA ASP A 59 -0.61 -8.36 -5.84
C ASP A 59 -1.17 -7.59 -7.05
N LEU A 60 -0.68 -6.37 -7.28
CA LEU A 60 -1.04 -5.57 -8.46
C LEU A 60 -0.49 -6.21 -9.75
N GLN A 61 0.78 -6.66 -9.76
CA GLN A 61 1.38 -7.31 -10.92
C GLN A 61 0.64 -8.59 -11.34
N GLU A 62 0.31 -9.44 -10.37
CA GLU A 62 -0.47 -10.67 -10.62
C GLU A 62 -1.81 -10.35 -11.30
N LYS A 63 -2.42 -9.21 -10.94
CA LYS A 63 -3.71 -8.76 -11.48
C LYS A 63 -3.64 -8.06 -12.81
N VAL A 64 -2.46 -7.72 -13.33
CA VAL A 64 -2.31 -7.12 -14.67
C VAL A 64 -2.93 -8.01 -15.76
N PHE A 65 -3.10 -9.31 -15.53
CA PHE A 65 -3.76 -10.22 -16.47
C PHE A 65 -5.22 -10.54 -16.10
N GLU A 66 -5.71 -10.07 -14.95
CA GLU A 66 -7.07 -10.32 -14.48
C GLU A 66 -8.06 -9.23 -14.94
N GLU A 67 -9.35 -9.54 -14.88
CA GLU A 67 -10.43 -8.59 -15.14
C GLU A 67 -10.58 -7.58 -13.99
N LYS A 68 -10.75 -6.31 -14.33
CA LYS A 68 -11.03 -5.24 -13.36
C LYS A 68 -12.51 -5.26 -12.94
N ARG A 69 -12.86 -6.21 -12.09
CA ARG A 69 -14.22 -6.36 -11.52
C ARG A 69 -14.46 -5.33 -10.43
N SER A 70 -15.54 -4.57 -10.52
CA SER A 70 -15.94 -3.62 -9.47
C SER A 70 -17.00 -4.26 -8.57
N LYS A 71 -16.59 -4.89 -7.46
CA LYS A 71 -17.56 -5.24 -6.41
C LYS A 71 -17.77 -4.03 -5.52
N HIS A 72 -18.99 -3.50 -5.49
CA HIS A 72 -19.45 -2.39 -4.61
C HIS A 72 -18.94 -0.97 -4.93
N GLY A 73 -18.47 -0.67 -6.14
CA GLY A 73 -18.14 0.70 -6.55
C GLY A 73 -16.94 1.34 -5.83
N MET A 74 -16.28 0.60 -4.93
CA MET A 74 -15.09 1.07 -4.24
C MET A 74 -13.88 0.94 -5.16
N LEU A 75 -13.26 2.08 -5.45
CA LEU A 75 -12.22 2.27 -6.45
C LEU A 75 -10.91 1.50 -6.21
N ARG A 76 -10.74 0.81 -5.07
CA ARG A 76 -9.43 0.36 -4.58
C ARG A 76 -9.34 -1.13 -4.17
N ASP A 77 -10.38 -1.93 -4.44
CA ASP A 77 -10.73 -3.09 -3.60
C ASP A 77 -10.46 -4.49 -4.18
N ASN A 78 -9.70 -4.63 -5.27
CA ASN A 78 -9.23 -5.97 -5.61
C ASN A 78 -8.09 -6.44 -4.71
N ILE A 79 -7.49 -5.58 -3.87
CA ILE A 79 -6.41 -6.00 -2.95
C ILE A 79 -6.97 -6.88 -1.83
N CYS A 80 -6.49 -8.12 -1.73
CA CYS A 80 -6.86 -9.02 -0.66
C CYS A 80 -6.06 -8.69 0.61
N TRP A 81 -6.51 -7.68 1.37
CA TRP A 81 -5.83 -7.23 2.59
C TRP A 81 -5.64 -8.34 3.63
N THR A 82 -6.54 -9.34 3.67
CA THR A 82 -6.36 -10.52 4.52
C THR A 82 -5.10 -11.29 4.13
N ALA A 83 -4.90 -11.56 2.83
CA ALA A 83 -3.74 -12.30 2.34
C ALA A 83 -2.43 -11.52 2.54
N ILE A 84 -2.46 -10.20 2.28
CA ILE A 84 -1.30 -9.32 2.54
C ILE A 84 -0.94 -9.33 4.02
N SER A 85 -1.92 -9.19 4.91
CA SER A 85 -1.70 -9.22 6.36
C SER A 85 -1.14 -10.57 6.83
N ASP A 86 -1.61 -11.67 6.24
CA ASP A 86 -1.12 -13.01 6.56
C ASP A 86 0.34 -13.20 6.13
N LYS A 87 0.72 -12.70 4.93
CA LYS A 87 2.10 -12.71 4.46
C LYS A 87 3.01 -11.77 5.29
N LEU A 88 2.54 -10.55 5.59
CA LEU A 88 3.31 -9.58 6.37
C LEU A 88 3.49 -10.02 7.83
N SER A 89 2.52 -10.76 8.38
CA SER A 89 2.51 -11.42 9.71
C SER A 89 2.58 -10.50 10.95
N THR A 90 3.00 -9.24 10.80
CA THR A 90 3.19 -8.30 11.92
C THR A 90 2.02 -7.36 12.13
N ARG A 91 1.15 -7.17 11.13
CA ARG A 91 0.04 -6.21 11.13
C ARG A 91 -1.22 -6.86 10.62
N ASN A 92 -2.37 -6.54 11.22
CA ASN A 92 -3.66 -7.06 10.76
C ASN A 92 -4.12 -6.35 9.47
N GLN A 93 -5.13 -6.91 8.80
CA GLN A 93 -5.62 -6.39 7.51
C GLN A 93 -6.04 -4.92 7.56
N ALA A 94 -6.70 -4.49 8.65
CA ALA A 94 -7.23 -3.14 8.75
C ALA A 94 -6.07 -2.14 8.87
N ASN A 95 -5.04 -2.50 9.64
CA ASN A 95 -3.82 -1.72 9.76
C ASN A 95 -3.05 -1.66 8.43
N CYS A 96 -2.93 -2.76 7.68
CA CYS A 96 -2.29 -2.75 6.36
C CYS A 96 -3.05 -1.87 5.36
N CYS A 97 -4.37 -2.04 5.29
CA CYS A 97 -5.26 -1.25 4.43
C CYS A 97 -5.16 0.25 4.74
N LEU A 98 -5.32 0.62 6.01
CA LEU A 98 -5.21 2.02 6.45
C LEU A 98 -3.82 2.58 6.15
N LYS A 99 -2.76 1.78 6.35
CA LYS A 99 -1.39 2.21 6.10
C LYS A 99 -1.12 2.43 4.62
N CYS A 100 -1.56 1.51 3.78
CA CYS A 100 -1.47 1.63 2.32
C CYS A 100 -2.23 2.88 1.84
N TYR A 101 -3.51 3.02 2.18
CA TYR A 101 -4.28 4.16 1.69
C TYR A 101 -3.87 5.51 2.31
N GLY A 102 -3.22 5.49 3.47
CA GLY A 102 -2.64 6.69 4.05
C GLY A 102 -1.31 7.12 3.44
N GLN A 103 -0.58 6.25 2.72
CA GLN A 103 0.80 6.56 2.30
C GLN A 103 1.20 6.07 0.90
N LEU A 104 0.78 4.87 0.50
CA LEU A 104 1.02 4.31 -0.83
C LEU A 104 0.17 5.01 -1.87
N THR A 105 -1.09 5.30 -1.54
CA THR A 105 -1.91 6.16 -2.38
C THR A 105 -1.73 7.60 -1.94
N SER A 106 -1.30 8.46 -2.85
CA SER A 106 -1.26 9.90 -2.57
C SER A 106 -2.66 10.40 -2.19
N PRO A 107 -2.82 11.19 -1.10
CA PRO A 107 -4.10 11.85 -0.80
C PRO A 107 -4.53 12.77 -1.95
N MET A 108 -3.57 13.23 -2.76
CA MET A 108 -3.81 14.07 -3.94
C MET A 108 -4.55 13.32 -5.05
N VAL A 109 -4.61 11.97 -5.01
CA VAL A 109 -5.49 11.19 -5.90
C VAL A 109 -6.95 11.44 -5.58
N ALA A 110 -7.31 11.53 -4.31
CA ALA A 110 -8.67 11.87 -3.91
C ALA A 110 -9.03 13.33 -4.27
N GLU A 111 -8.03 14.21 -4.29
CA GLU A 111 -8.17 15.62 -4.72
C GLU A 111 -8.26 15.77 -6.26
N GLY A 112 -7.95 14.71 -7.02
CA GLY A 112 -7.95 14.73 -8.49
C GLY A 112 -6.74 15.43 -9.11
N THR A 113 -5.79 15.90 -8.30
CA THR A 113 -4.58 16.62 -8.75
C THR A 113 -3.39 15.68 -9.00
N TRP A 114 -3.54 14.39 -8.69
CA TRP A 114 -2.52 13.35 -8.86
C TRP A 114 -3.20 12.07 -9.33
N ALA A 115 -2.57 11.32 -10.22
CA ALA A 115 -3.04 10.02 -10.66
C ALA A 115 -2.36 8.91 -9.86
N ASP A 116 -3.00 7.75 -9.80
CA ASP A 116 -2.42 6.58 -9.12
C ASP A 116 -1.07 6.13 -9.72
N VAL A 117 -0.84 6.40 -11.01
CA VAL A 117 0.42 6.12 -11.73
C VAL A 117 1.51 7.16 -11.49
N ASP A 118 1.18 8.36 -11.02
CA ASP A 118 2.12 9.49 -11.03
C ASP A 118 3.26 9.31 -10.04
N ASP A 119 3.06 8.55 -8.95
CA ASP A 119 4.16 8.21 -8.03
C ASP A 119 5.26 7.40 -8.74
N TYR A 120 4.86 6.49 -9.63
CA TYR A 120 5.77 5.66 -10.41
C TYR A 120 6.46 6.49 -11.49
N ARG A 121 5.74 7.39 -12.17
CA ARG A 121 6.31 8.31 -13.16
C ARG A 121 7.33 9.24 -12.54
N LEU A 122 6.96 9.90 -11.44
CA LEU A 122 7.83 10.80 -10.70
C LEU A 122 9.13 10.10 -10.32
N LEU A 123 9.05 8.93 -9.67
CA LEU A 123 10.25 8.20 -9.26
C LEU A 123 11.02 7.60 -10.42
N SER A 124 10.37 7.22 -11.52
CA SER A 124 11.05 6.76 -12.72
C SER A 124 11.93 7.86 -13.30
N VAL A 125 11.41 9.08 -13.43
CA VAL A 125 12.20 10.22 -13.92
C VAL A 125 13.30 10.56 -12.93
N LEU A 126 12.98 10.74 -11.64
CA LEU A 126 13.98 11.07 -10.61
C LEU A 126 15.11 10.03 -10.49
N PHE A 127 14.80 8.73 -10.64
CA PHE A 127 15.79 7.66 -10.57
C PHE A 127 16.74 7.64 -11.77
N ASN A 128 16.26 8.09 -12.94
CA ASN A 128 17.07 8.18 -14.16
C ASN A 128 17.77 9.55 -14.32
N LEU A 129 17.47 10.52 -13.46
CA LEU A 129 18.18 11.79 -13.41
C LEU A 129 19.53 11.62 -12.70
N ASP A 130 20.59 12.16 -13.29
CA ASP A 130 21.90 12.29 -12.63
C ASP A 130 21.97 13.57 -11.75
N SER A 131 20.85 13.91 -11.09
CA SER A 131 20.75 15.08 -10.21
C SER A 131 21.41 14.79 -8.88
N ARG A 132 22.34 15.66 -8.46
CA ARG A 132 23.10 15.46 -7.20
C ARG A 132 22.35 15.96 -5.97
N CYS A 133 21.46 16.93 -6.14
CA CYS A 133 20.64 17.48 -5.08
C CYS A 133 19.24 17.87 -5.56
N ILE A 134 18.39 18.22 -4.60
CA ILE A 134 16.98 18.54 -4.84
C ILE A 134 16.80 19.86 -5.60
N GLU A 135 17.76 20.77 -5.45
CA GLU A 135 17.81 22.07 -6.12
C GLU A 135 18.13 21.96 -7.61
N ASP A 136 18.87 20.93 -8.00
CA ASP A 136 19.25 20.67 -9.40
C ASP A 136 18.12 20.03 -10.22
N VAL A 137 17.03 19.62 -9.56
CA VAL A 137 15.88 19.02 -10.24
C VAL A 137 15.05 20.13 -10.87
N ASP A 138 14.88 20.07 -12.19
CA ASP A 138 13.92 20.91 -12.90
C ASP A 138 12.49 20.40 -12.67
N TRP A 139 11.92 20.81 -11.53
CA TRP A 139 10.59 20.38 -11.11
C TRP A 139 9.49 20.79 -12.09
N ASP A 140 9.62 21.94 -12.73
CA ASP A 140 8.57 22.51 -13.59
C ASP A 140 8.45 21.77 -14.92
N ASN A 141 9.52 21.09 -15.35
CA ASN A 141 9.53 20.26 -16.56
C ASN A 141 9.72 18.76 -16.24
N LEU A 142 9.49 18.33 -15.00
CA LEU A 142 9.76 16.96 -14.57
C LEU A 142 8.73 15.96 -15.12
N LEU A 143 7.47 16.37 -15.23
CA LEU A 143 6.36 15.57 -15.75
C LEU A 143 5.47 16.47 -16.63
N ASP A 144 5.25 16.07 -17.88
CA ASP A 144 4.54 16.90 -18.88
C ASP A 144 3.16 17.39 -18.42
N ASP A 145 2.41 16.55 -17.71
CA ASP A 145 1.03 16.83 -17.29
C ASP A 145 0.91 17.39 -15.85
N ARG A 146 2.03 17.68 -15.17
CA ARG A 146 2.02 18.08 -13.76
C ARG A 146 2.92 19.29 -13.51
N SER A 147 2.40 20.30 -12.84
CA SER A 147 3.20 21.45 -12.40
C SER A 147 4.27 21.03 -11.38
N GLY A 148 5.42 21.70 -11.41
CA GLY A 148 6.52 21.43 -10.49
C GLY A 148 6.16 21.55 -9.01
N ASP A 149 5.25 22.46 -8.64
CA ASP A 149 4.77 22.58 -7.26
C ASP A 149 4.03 21.33 -6.77
N VAL A 150 3.23 20.70 -7.63
CA VAL A 150 2.52 19.45 -7.33
C VAL A 150 3.53 18.31 -7.20
N CYS A 151 4.52 18.22 -8.08
CA CYS A 151 5.60 17.24 -8.00
C CYS A 151 6.41 17.39 -6.70
N ARG A 152 6.85 18.61 -6.36
CA ARG A 152 7.56 18.93 -5.11
C ARG A 152 6.73 18.60 -3.88
N LYS A 153 5.44 18.96 -3.88
CA LYS A 153 4.52 18.64 -2.78
C LYS A 153 4.46 17.13 -2.56
N ARG A 154 4.32 16.34 -3.64
CA ARG A 154 4.27 14.88 -3.51
C ARG A 154 5.60 14.30 -3.05
N TRP A 155 6.72 14.72 -3.64
CA TRP A 155 8.07 14.30 -3.21
C TRP A 155 8.26 14.48 -1.70
N ASN A 156 7.94 15.66 -1.17
CA ASN A 156 8.06 15.95 0.27
C ASN A 156 7.21 15.00 1.13
N GLN A 157 6.00 14.65 0.69
CA GLN A 157 5.16 13.65 1.39
C GLN A 157 5.83 12.25 1.40
N MET A 158 6.44 11.85 0.29
CA MET A 158 7.13 10.56 0.19
C MET A 158 8.34 10.51 1.12
N VAL A 159 9.15 11.56 1.15
CA VAL A 159 10.33 11.69 2.03
C VAL A 159 9.95 11.66 3.52
N LEU A 160 8.82 12.27 3.90
CA LEU A 160 8.32 12.20 5.29
C LEU A 160 8.04 10.76 5.75
N HIS A 161 7.76 9.83 4.82
CA HIS A 161 7.39 8.45 5.12
C HIS A 161 8.57 7.46 5.09
N ILE A 162 9.76 7.87 4.65
CA ILE A 162 10.98 7.04 4.74
C ILE A 162 11.72 7.20 6.09
N GLY A 163 11.18 8.00 7.02
CA GLY A 163 11.65 8.11 8.40
C GLY A 163 13.09 8.60 8.49
N LYS A 164 13.96 7.85 9.19
CA LYS A 164 15.40 8.20 9.31
C LYS A 164 16.13 8.32 7.98
N HIS A 165 15.61 7.69 6.91
CA HIS A 165 16.18 7.80 5.58
C HIS A 165 15.93 9.17 4.94
N GLY A 166 15.01 9.99 5.49
CA GLY A 166 14.79 11.35 5.01
C GLY A 166 15.94 12.32 5.31
N ASN A 167 16.89 11.91 6.16
CA ASN A 167 18.11 12.69 6.43
C ASN A 167 19.30 12.28 5.52
N LYS A 168 19.09 11.31 4.63
CA LYS A 168 20.11 10.88 3.67
C LYS A 168 20.26 11.89 2.53
N SER A 169 21.28 11.72 1.70
CA SER A 169 21.43 12.52 0.48
C SER A 169 20.24 12.33 -0.48
N PHE A 170 20.04 13.28 -1.39
CA PHE A 170 18.96 13.22 -2.37
C PHE A 170 18.98 11.91 -3.18
N ALA A 171 20.15 11.53 -3.71
CA ALA A 171 20.32 10.27 -4.44
C ALA A 171 19.90 9.04 -3.62
N GLU A 172 20.33 8.96 -2.35
CA GLU A 172 19.95 7.85 -1.47
C GLU A 172 18.45 7.87 -1.12
N GLN A 173 17.82 9.03 -1.01
CA GLN A 173 16.37 9.13 -0.82
C GLN A 173 15.61 8.62 -2.04
N VAL A 174 16.08 8.98 -3.24
CA VAL A 174 15.54 8.49 -4.52
C VAL A 174 15.69 6.97 -4.60
N GLU A 175 16.85 6.40 -4.24
CA GLU A 175 17.06 4.94 -4.21
C GLU A 175 16.09 4.24 -3.24
N VAL A 176 15.95 4.74 -2.01
CA VAL A 176 15.03 4.15 -1.02
C VAL A 176 13.58 4.20 -1.51
N LEU A 177 13.17 5.31 -2.13
CA LEU A 177 11.83 5.45 -2.68
C LEU A 177 11.63 4.60 -3.95
N ALA A 178 12.62 4.49 -4.81
CA ALA A 178 12.58 3.64 -6.00
C ALA A 178 12.48 2.15 -5.61
N GLN A 179 13.20 1.71 -4.57
CA GLN A 179 13.04 0.36 -4.03
C GLN A 179 11.63 0.13 -3.45
N ARG A 180 11.02 1.17 -2.87
CA ARG A 180 9.69 1.07 -2.25
C ARG A 180 8.56 1.04 -3.26
N TYR A 181 8.59 1.94 -4.23
CA TYR A 181 7.51 2.12 -5.20
C TYR A 181 7.74 1.30 -6.48
N CYS A 182 8.95 0.76 -6.69
CA CYS A 182 9.29 -0.07 -7.85
C CYS A 182 8.92 0.61 -9.19
N PRO A 183 9.60 1.70 -9.59
CA PRO A 183 9.23 2.47 -10.78
C PRO A 183 9.29 1.65 -12.09
N HIS A 184 10.04 0.54 -12.12
CA HIS A 184 10.02 -0.43 -13.23
C HIS A 184 8.65 -1.09 -13.45
N LEU A 185 7.71 -0.94 -12.52
CA LEU A 185 6.32 -1.41 -12.64
C LEU A 185 5.39 -0.38 -13.29
N LEU A 186 5.91 0.77 -13.74
CA LEU A 186 5.12 1.83 -14.33
C LEU A 186 4.21 1.32 -15.46
N GLU A 187 4.74 0.59 -16.43
CA GLU A 187 3.96 0.06 -17.57
C GLU A 187 2.83 -0.87 -17.11
N ALA A 188 3.13 -1.77 -16.17
CA ALA A 188 2.15 -2.68 -15.57
C ALA A 188 1.03 -1.90 -14.87
N ARG A 189 1.37 -0.81 -14.19
CA ARG A 189 0.40 0.02 -13.48
C ARG A 189 -0.48 0.82 -14.45
N GLU A 190 0.11 1.43 -15.47
CA GLU A 190 -0.62 2.14 -16.53
C GLU A 190 -1.57 1.20 -17.29
N ALA A 191 -1.12 -0.02 -17.58
CA ALA A 191 -1.97 -1.04 -18.18
C ALA A 191 -3.16 -1.42 -17.28
N TRP A 192 -2.95 -1.54 -15.97
CA TRP A 192 -4.05 -1.81 -15.03
C TRP A 192 -5.02 -0.62 -14.86
N ASP A 193 -4.50 0.60 -14.83
CA ASP A 193 -5.31 1.79 -14.60
C ASP A 193 -6.14 2.17 -15.84
N SER A 194 -5.63 1.91 -17.05
CA SER A 194 -6.35 2.08 -18.32
C SER A 194 -7.45 1.04 -18.59
N LYS A 195 -7.43 -0.12 -17.90
CA LYS A 195 -8.45 -1.17 -18.12
C LYS A 195 -9.88 -0.68 -17.83
N PRO A 196 -10.84 -0.97 -18.73
CA PRO A 196 -12.24 -0.70 -18.48
C PRO A 196 -12.76 -1.55 -17.31
N ARG A 197 -13.73 -1.02 -16.58
CA ARG A 197 -14.35 -1.72 -15.46
C ARG A 197 -15.42 -2.67 -15.99
N VAL A 198 -15.35 -3.92 -15.54
CA VAL A 198 -16.41 -4.91 -15.78
C VAL A 198 -17.33 -4.89 -14.56
N GLN A 199 -18.63 -4.72 -14.80
CA GLN A 199 -19.68 -4.78 -13.77
C GLN A 199 -19.91 -6.22 -13.30
#